data_AF-A0A519V4X0-F1
#
_entry.id   AF-A0A519V4X0-F1
#
_cell.length_a   1.000
_cell.length_b   1.000
_cell.length_c   1.000
_cell.angle_alpha   90.00
_cell.angle_beta   90.00
_cell.angle_gamma   90.00
#
_symmetry.space_group_name_H-M   'P 1'
#
loop_
_entity.id
_entity.type
_entity.pdbx_description
1 polymer ?
#
loop_
_entity_poly.entity_id
_entity_poly.type
_entity_poly.pdbx_seq_one_letter_code
_entity_poly.pdbx_strand_id
1 'polypeptide(L)'
;MNLHIFDTVAELNEKLIHYVIKIANDAIASKGRFDFVLTGGNSPKELYKALSTTYADKIDWTKVYFFFGDERTVLPNHKDYNGLMAKENLFDNLNTHADHIFYVDT
;
A
#
# COMPACT_ATOMS: atom_id res chain seq x y z
N MET A 1 20.65 -11.80 -0.70
CA MET A 1 19.30 -11.94 -1.27
C MET A 1 18.58 -12.99 -0.45
N ASN A 2 17.50 -12.63 0.23
CA ASN A 2 16.70 -13.58 1.01
C ASN A 2 15.50 -13.99 0.17
N LEU A 3 15.33 -15.28 -0.07
CA LEU A 3 14.19 -15.81 -0.82
C LEU A 3 13.22 -16.47 0.16
N HIS A 4 11.99 -15.99 0.17
CA HIS A 4 10.89 -16.58 0.95
C HIS A 4 9.94 -17.26 -0.03
N ILE A 5 9.72 -18.56 0.16
CA ILE A 5 8.84 -19.39 -0.68
C ILE A 5 7.68 -19.83 0.20
N PHE A 6 6.47 -19.75 -0.36
CA PHE A 6 5.22 -20.13 0.30
C PHE A 6 4.42 -21.04 -0.63
N ASP A 7 3.66 -21.97 -0.05
CA ASP A 7 2.94 -22.98 -0.82
C ASP A 7 1.66 -22.41 -1.45
N THR A 8 1.14 -21.31 -0.88
CA THR A 8 -0.09 -20.67 -1.35
C THR A 8 0.01 -19.14 -1.39
N VAL A 9 -0.81 -18.52 -2.23
CA VAL A 9 -0.94 -17.05 -2.29
C VAL A 9 -1.50 -16.49 -0.98
N ALA A 10 -2.40 -17.22 -0.31
CA ALA A 10 -2.96 -16.81 0.96
C ALA A 10 -1.88 -16.70 2.05
N GLU A 11 -1.02 -17.71 2.14
CA GLU A 11 0.12 -17.70 3.07
C GLU A 11 1.11 -16.58 2.74
N LEU A 12 1.46 -16.43 1.45
CA LEU A 12 2.30 -15.32 0.99
C LEU A 12 1.72 -13.96 1.42
N ASN A 13 0.42 -13.74 1.19
CA ASN A 13 -0.23 -12.48 1.53
C ASN A 13 -0.24 -12.23 3.04
N GLU A 14 -0.57 -13.23 3.86
CA GLU A 14 -0.58 -13.09 5.31
C GLU A 14 0.82 -12.72 5.85
N LYS A 15 1.87 -13.38 5.33
CA LYS A 15 3.25 -13.09 5.73
C LYS A 15 3.70 -11.73 5.23
N LEU A 16 3.32 -11.35 4.02
CA LEU A 16 3.63 -10.04 3.45
C LEU A 16 2.94 -8.90 4.21
N ILE A 17 1.67 -9.06 4.63
CA ILE A 17 0.94 -8.09 5.45
C ILE A 17 1.71 -7.83 6.76
N HIS A 18 2.06 -8.89 7.50
CA HIS A 18 2.81 -8.75 8.75
C HIS A 18 4.20 -8.13 8.52
N TYR A 19 4.85 -8.46 7.42
CA TYR A 19 6.14 -7.88 7.06
C TYR A 19 6.04 -6.37 6.79
N VAL A 20 5.04 -5.93 6.03
CA VAL A 20 4.78 -4.50 5.77
C VAL A 20 4.44 -3.76 7.06
N ILE A 21 3.57 -4.31 7.91
CA ILE A 21 3.24 -3.72 9.23
C ILE A 21 4.51 -3.53 10.07
N LYS A 22 5.38 -4.55 10.09
CA LYS A 22 6.64 -4.46 10.83
C LYS A 22 7.52 -3.32 10.28
N ILE A 23 7.74 -3.26 8.97
CA ILE A 23 8.57 -2.22 8.36
C ILE A 23 7.99 -0.83 8.59
N ALA A 24 6.67 -0.68 8.46
CA ALA A 24 5.98 0.59 8.66
C ALA A 24 6.20 1.09 10.10
N ASN A 25 5.99 0.23 11.09
CA ASN A 25 6.17 0.59 12.50
C ASN A 25 7.64 0.87 12.84
N ASP A 26 8.58 0.09 12.32
CA ASP A 26 10.02 0.33 12.50
C ASP A 26 10.45 1.68 11.89
N ALA A 27 9.92 2.02 10.70
CA ALA A 27 10.20 3.29 10.03
C ALA A 27 9.60 4.48 10.79
N ILE A 28 8.35 4.37 11.23
CA ILE A 28 7.69 5.40 12.04
C ILE A 28 8.43 5.60 13.36
N ALA A 29 8.83 4.54 14.06
CA ALA A 29 9.56 4.64 15.32
C ALA A 29 10.94 5.30 15.15
N SER A 30 11.64 5.02 14.05
CA SER A 30 13.02 5.51 13.83
C SER A 30 13.10 6.87 13.14
N LYS A 31 12.14 7.22 12.28
CA LYS A 31 12.19 8.42 11.42
C LYS A 31 10.98 9.34 11.59
N GLY A 32 9.97 8.92 12.37
CA GLY A 32 8.72 9.65 12.53
C GLY A 32 7.74 9.49 11.36
N ARG A 33 8.09 8.75 10.29
CA ARG A 33 7.23 8.49 9.13
C ARG A 33 7.59 7.20 8.37
N PHE A 34 6.65 6.72 7.57
CA PHE A 34 6.84 5.62 6.63
C PHE A 34 6.49 6.07 5.20
N ASP A 35 7.48 6.08 4.32
CA ASP A 35 7.32 6.43 2.91
C ASP A 35 7.05 5.14 2.13
N PHE A 36 5.81 4.94 1.67
CA PHE A 36 5.32 3.71 1.06
C PHE A 36 5.10 3.88 -0.45
N VAL A 37 5.98 3.28 -1.25
CA VAL A 37 5.85 3.23 -2.71
C VAL A 37 4.91 2.08 -3.09
N LEU A 38 3.79 2.43 -3.71
CA LEU A 38 2.76 1.53 -4.18
C LEU A 38 3.06 1.03 -5.60
N THR A 39 2.46 -0.09 -5.94
CA THR A 39 2.58 -0.73 -7.25
C THR A 39 1.21 -1.16 -7.77
N GLY A 40 1.10 -1.24 -9.09
CA GLY A 40 -0.09 -1.69 -9.78
C GLY A 40 -0.32 -3.21 -9.76
N GLY A 41 -1.36 -3.62 -10.48
CA GLY A 41 -1.65 -5.02 -10.74
C GLY A 41 -2.57 -5.68 -9.71
N ASN A 42 -2.73 -7.00 -9.82
CA ASN A 42 -3.67 -7.76 -8.97
C ASN A 42 -3.03 -8.24 -7.67
N SER A 43 -1.73 -8.57 -7.69
CA SER A 43 -1.01 -9.08 -6.51
C SER A 43 -1.11 -8.19 -5.27
N PRO A 44 -0.99 -6.86 -5.34
CA PRO A 44 -1.05 -6.02 -4.12
C PRO A 44 -2.46 -5.73 -3.62
N LYS A 45 -3.53 -6.04 -4.38
CA LYS A 45 -4.90 -5.64 -4.02
C LYS A 45 -5.34 -6.19 -2.66
N GLU A 46 -5.10 -7.48 -2.42
CA GLU A 46 -5.45 -8.11 -1.14
C GLU A 46 -4.62 -7.57 0.01
N LEU A 47 -3.33 -7.29 -0.22
CA LEU A 47 -2.47 -6.63 0.76
C LEU A 47 -3.04 -5.25 1.14
N TYR A 48 -3.37 -4.41 0.16
CA TYR A 48 -3.92 -3.07 0.37
C TYR A 48 -5.25 -3.09 1.10
N LYS A 49 -6.15 -3.99 0.67
CA LYS A 49 -7.45 -4.16 1.31
C LYS A 49 -7.32 -4.64 2.74
N ALA A 50 -6.47 -5.63 3.02
CA ALA A 50 -6.26 -6.15 4.36
C ALA A 50 -5.63 -5.10 5.28
N LEU A 51 -4.61 -4.37 4.80
CA LEU A 51 -3.98 -3.28 5.55
C LEU A 51 -4.97 -2.16 5.90
N SER A 52 -5.87 -1.82 4.98
CA SER A 52 -6.84 -0.74 5.21
C SER A 52 -8.11 -1.14 5.95
N THR A 53 -8.35 -2.44 6.17
CA THR A 53 -9.55 -2.94 6.84
C THR A 53 -9.20 -3.76 8.06
N THR A 54 -8.89 -5.05 7.90
CA THR A 54 -8.59 -6.00 8.97
C THR A 54 -7.43 -5.56 9.86
N TYR A 55 -6.42 -4.89 9.30
CA TYR A 55 -5.21 -4.45 10.00
C TYR A 55 -5.08 -2.92 10.08
N ALA A 56 -6.19 -2.19 9.91
CA ALA A 56 -6.17 -0.73 9.88
C ALA A 56 -5.61 -0.10 11.16
N ASP A 57 -5.74 -0.78 12.31
CA ASP A 57 -5.24 -0.32 13.61
C ASP A 57 -3.76 -0.64 13.86
N LYS A 58 -3.08 -1.32 12.93
CA LYS A 58 -1.69 -1.77 13.12
C LYS A 58 -0.62 -0.81 12.62
N ILE A 59 -1.00 0.25 11.91
CA ILE A 59 -0.11 1.28 11.38
C ILE A 59 -0.72 2.63 11.72
N ASP A 60 0.11 3.57 12.19
CA ASP A 60 -0.29 4.97 12.34
C ASP A 60 -0.29 5.66 10.97
N TRP A 61 -1.43 5.61 10.28
CA TRP A 61 -1.61 6.15 8.93
C TRP A 61 -1.39 7.66 8.83
N THR A 62 -1.48 8.39 9.94
CA THR A 62 -1.17 9.83 9.98
C THR A 62 0.31 10.12 9.74
N LYS A 63 1.16 9.08 9.74
CA LYS A 63 2.60 9.16 9.51
C LYS A 63 3.04 8.41 8.25
N VAL A 64 2.09 8.00 7.41
CA VAL A 64 2.39 7.31 6.15
C VAL A 64 2.25 8.28 4.98
N TYR A 65 3.22 8.25 4.07
CA TYR A 65 3.24 9.02 2.83
C TYR A 65 3.30 8.06 1.64
N PHE A 66 2.38 8.20 0.69
CA PHE A 66 2.18 7.27 -0.40
C PHE A 66 2.72 7.82 -1.72
N PHE A 67 3.48 6.99 -2.42
CA PHE A 67 4.04 7.26 -3.74
C PHE A 67 3.69 6.10 -4.69
N PHE A 68 3.96 6.23 -5.98
CA PHE A 68 3.75 5.16 -6.96
C PHE A 68 5.07 4.87 -7.70
N GLY A 69 5.39 3.59 -7.87
CA GLY A 69 6.60 3.16 -8.58
C GLY A 69 6.50 3.38 -10.09
N ASP A 70 5.29 3.23 -10.63
CA ASP A 70 4.94 3.46 -12.03
C ASP A 70 3.46 3.87 -12.15
N GLU A 71 3.08 4.43 -13.30
CA GLU A 71 1.69 4.72 -13.65
C GLU A 71 1.49 4.64 -15.17
N ARG A 72 0.26 4.35 -15.59
CA ARG A 72 -0.16 4.25 -16.99
C ARG A 72 -0.64 5.63 -17.45
N THR A 73 -0.27 6.02 -18.67
CA THR A 73 -0.72 7.26 -19.32
C THR A 73 -2.18 7.15 -19.79
N VAL A 74 -3.11 7.16 -18.84
CA VAL A 74 -4.56 7.06 -19.03
C VAL A 74 -5.29 8.01 -18.07
N LEU A 75 -6.56 8.31 -18.33
CA LEU A 75 -7.34 9.17 -17.44
C LEU A 75 -7.44 8.58 -16.02
N PRO A 76 -7.51 9.41 -14.96
CA PRO A 76 -7.54 8.94 -13.57
C PRO A 76 -8.71 8.03 -13.18
N ASN A 77 -9.79 8.01 -13.97
CA ASN A 77 -10.94 7.13 -13.78
C ASN A 77 -10.87 5.83 -14.61
N HIS A 78 -9.77 5.64 -15.36
CA HIS A 78 -9.59 4.44 -16.15
C HIS A 78 -9.16 3.26 -15.25
N LYS A 79 -9.69 2.07 -15.51
CA LYS A 79 -9.44 0.84 -14.73
C LYS A 79 -7.96 0.43 -14.62
N ASP A 80 -7.12 0.92 -15.54
CA ASP A 80 -5.69 0.58 -15.61
C ASP A 80 -4.80 1.61 -14.87
N TYR A 81 -5.39 2.68 -14.34
CA TYR A 81 -4.73 3.68 -13.50
C TYR A 81 -4.44 3.08 -12.11
N ASN A 82 -3.17 2.97 -11.72
CA ASN A 82 -2.74 2.45 -10.42
C ASN A 82 -3.28 3.30 -9.27
N GLY A 83 -3.37 4.62 -9.46
CA GLY A 83 -3.97 5.52 -8.49
C GLY A 83 -5.43 5.20 -8.17
N LEU A 84 -6.22 4.79 -9.17
CA LEU A 84 -7.62 4.36 -8.96
C LEU A 84 -7.65 3.05 -8.18
N MET A 85 -6.81 2.09 -8.55
CA MET A 85 -6.71 0.82 -7.84
C MET A 85 -6.32 1.02 -6.36
N ALA A 86 -5.33 1.86 -6.08
CA ALA A 86 -4.93 2.20 -4.71
C ALA A 86 -6.04 2.93 -3.96
N LYS A 87 -6.75 3.86 -4.61
CA LYS A 87 -7.88 4.56 -4.02
C LYS A 87 -8.96 3.59 -3.54
N GLU A 88 -9.41 2.69 -4.42
CA GLU A 88 -10.49 1.74 -4.13
C GLU A 88 -10.11 0.69 -3.08
N ASN A 89 -8.85 0.27 -3.02
CA ASN A 89 -8.41 -0.85 -2.17
C ASN A 89 -7.69 -0.40 -0.90
N LEU A 90 -7.30 0.87 -0.77
CA LEU A 90 -6.52 1.38 0.36
C LEU A 90 -7.08 2.70 0.89
N PHE A 91 -7.07 3.76 0.08
CA PHE A 91 -7.29 5.12 0.58
C PHE A 91 -8.72 5.38 1.04
N ASP A 92 -9.71 4.85 0.32
CA ASP A 92 -11.13 5.05 0.66
C ASP A 92 -11.52 4.41 1.99
N ASN A 93 -10.75 3.42 2.46
CA ASN A 93 -10.95 2.76 3.74
C ASN A 93 -10.21 3.47 4.90
N LEU A 94 -9.10 4.18 4.61
CA LEU A 94 -8.21 4.75 5.63
C LEU A 94 -8.48 6.22 5.97
N ASN A 95 -9.33 6.91 5.19
CA ASN A 95 -9.49 8.37 5.29
C ASN A 95 -8.14 9.11 5.30
N THR A 96 -7.18 8.65 4.49
CA THR A 96 -5.85 9.22 4.41
C THR A 96 -5.89 10.70 4.01
N HIS A 97 -5.06 11.52 4.65
CA HIS A 97 -4.92 12.93 4.27
C HIS A 97 -4.42 13.06 2.83
N ALA A 98 -5.06 13.93 2.04
CA ALA A 98 -4.75 14.06 0.62
C ALA A 98 -3.32 14.56 0.34
N ASP A 99 -2.75 15.35 1.25
CA ASP A 99 -1.36 15.84 1.18
C ASP A 99 -0.31 14.76 1.51
N HIS A 100 -0.76 13.55 1.86
CA HIS A 100 0.09 12.38 2.04
C HIS A 100 0.06 11.44 0.83
N ILE A 101 -0.64 11.78 -0.26
CA ILE A 101 -0.74 10.94 -1.46
C ILE A 101 -0.17 11.70 -2.65
N PHE A 102 0.95 11.21 -3.19
CA PHE A 102 1.64 11.82 -4.33
C PHE A 102 1.36 11.01 -5.59
N TYR A 103 0.31 11.39 -6.33
CA TYR A 103 -0.01 10.79 -7.63
C TYR A 103 1.03 11.14 -8.69
N VAL A 104 1.15 10.28 -9.71
CA VAL A 104 1.96 10.53 -10.90
C VAL A 104 1.11 11.28 -11.91
N ASP A 105 1.58 12.44 -12.35
CA ASP A 105 0.95 13.19 -13.44
C ASP A 105 1.10 12.41 -14.75
N THR A 106 -0.02 12.01 -15.33
CA THR A 106 -0.11 11.14 -16.51
C THR A 106 -1.11 11.63 -17.54
#